data_AF-A0A924H7E4-F1
#
_entry.id   AF-A0A924H7E4-F1
#
_cell.length_a   1.000
_cell.length_b   1.000
_cell.length_c   1.000
_cell.angle_alpha   90.00
_cell.angle_beta   90.00
_cell.angle_gamma   90.00
#
_symmetry.space_group_name_H-M   'P 1'
#
loop_
_entity.id
_entity.type
_entity.pdbx_description
1 polymer ?
#
loop_
_entity_poly.entity_id
_entity_poly.type
_entity_poly.pdbx_seq_one_letter_code
_entity_poly.pdbx_strand_id
1 'polypeptide(L)'
;HNPQQLQLLESSTHFNPVDLVCGIKNFKGQTFDLQKFVDHDSGFIVQKNKNGKEIRAYELPGLWNGAMAKWITLFVEVPLATFNPVKTVNDLLKSAHQPQEL
;
A
#
# COMPACT_ATOMS: atom_id res chain seq x y z
N HIS A 1 0.48 19.22 9.56
CA HIS A 1 -0.76 18.85 8.86
C HIS A 1 -1.07 19.91 7.82
N ASN A 2 -1.17 19.52 6.54
CA ASN A 2 -1.49 20.41 5.42
C ASN A 2 -3.00 20.33 5.14
N PRO A 3 -3.78 21.41 5.36
CA PRO A 3 -5.23 21.41 5.13
C PRO A 3 -5.63 21.02 3.71
N GLN A 4 -4.81 21.37 2.71
CA GLN A 4 -5.07 21.02 1.31
C GLN A 4 -5.00 19.50 1.08
N GLN A 5 -4.04 18.81 1.71
CA GLN A 5 -3.94 17.35 1.61
C GLN A 5 -5.15 16.66 2.25
N LEU A 6 -5.69 17.22 3.34
CA LEU A 6 -6.88 16.66 3.98
C LEU A 6 -8.10 16.78 3.07
N GLN A 7 -8.30 17.95 2.45
CA GLN A 7 -9.41 18.16 1.53
C GLN A 7 -9.34 17.22 0.31
N LEU A 8 -8.14 17.02 -0.24
CA LEU A 8 -7.91 16.06 -1.32
C LEU A 8 -8.27 14.63 -0.90
N LEU A 9 -7.85 14.22 0.29
CA LEU A 9 -8.16 12.91 0.85
C LEU A 9 -9.67 12.72 1.03
N GLU A 10 -10.37 13.70 1.59
CA GLU A 10 -11.83 13.67 1.79
C GLU A 10 -12.59 13.59 0.46
N SER A 11 -12.06 14.19 -0.61
CA SER A 11 -12.66 14.12 -1.95
C SER A 11 -12.30 12.86 -2.74
N SER A 12 -11.42 12.01 -2.22
CA SER A 12 -10.98 10.80 -2.93
C SER A 12 -12.10 9.78 -3.03
N THR A 13 -12.22 9.14 -4.19
CA THR A 13 -13.30 8.19 -4.49
C THR A 13 -12.86 6.74 -4.45
N HIS A 14 -11.55 6.48 -4.51
CA HIS A 14 -10.98 5.13 -4.61
C HIS A 14 -9.98 4.89 -3.49
N PHE A 15 -9.99 3.67 -2.96
CA PHE A 15 -8.99 3.18 -2.02
C PHE A 15 -8.15 2.10 -2.70
N ASN A 16 -6.83 2.17 -2.55
CA ASN A 16 -5.93 1.14 -3.06
C ASN A 16 -5.74 0.04 -2.00
N PRO A 17 -6.21 -1.20 -2.22
CA PRO A 17 -5.98 -2.31 -1.31
C PRO A 17 -4.54 -2.82 -1.29
N VAL A 18 -3.68 -2.29 -2.17
CA VAL A 18 -2.29 -2.74 -2.38
C VAL A 18 -2.25 -4.17 -2.92
N ASP A 19 -3.27 -4.54 -3.69
CA ASP A 19 -3.25 -5.72 -4.54
C ASP A 19 -2.58 -5.36 -5.87
N LEU A 20 -1.50 -6.05 -6.22
CA LEU A 20 -0.55 -5.65 -7.26
C LEU A 20 -0.16 -6.83 -8.13
N VAL A 21 -0.25 -6.63 -9.45
CA VAL A 21 0.32 -7.53 -10.45
C VAL A 21 1.47 -6.83 -11.15
N CYS A 22 2.67 -7.42 -11.09
CA CYS A 22 3.89 -6.80 -11.59
C CYS A 22 4.38 -7.47 -12.87
N GLY A 23 4.40 -6.72 -13.97
CA GLY A 23 5.10 -7.11 -15.18
C GLY A 23 6.61 -6.90 -15.04
N ILE A 24 7.37 -7.97 -14.74
CA ILE A 24 8.82 -7.87 -14.49
C ILE A 24 9.69 -7.93 -15.75
N LYS A 25 9.08 -8.04 -16.94
CA LYS A 25 9.79 -8.13 -18.23
C LYS A 25 9.36 -7.03 -19.19
N ASN A 26 10.30 -6.52 -19.96
CA ASN A 26 10.01 -5.56 -21.03
C ASN A 26 9.42 -6.27 -22.26
N PHE A 27 9.05 -5.48 -23.28
CA PHE A 27 8.48 -5.97 -24.54
C PHE A 27 9.41 -6.91 -25.35
N LYS A 28 10.71 -6.95 -25.00
CA LYS A 28 11.70 -7.87 -25.59
C LYS A 28 11.94 -9.12 -24.73
N GLY A 29 11.18 -9.30 -23.65
CA GLY A 29 11.32 -10.43 -22.73
C GLY A 29 12.48 -10.30 -21.73
N GLN A 30 13.17 -9.16 -21.67
CA GLN A 30 14.26 -8.94 -20.72
C GLN A 30 13.72 -8.49 -19.37
N THR A 31 14.28 -9.04 -18.29
CA THR A 31 13.85 -8.71 -16.92
C THR A 31 14.31 -7.30 -16.53
N PHE A 32 13.44 -6.55 -15.85
CA PHE A 32 13.80 -5.27 -15.24
C PHE A 32 14.58 -5.50 -13.93
N ASP A 33 15.58 -4.67 -13.70
CA ASP A 33 16.17 -4.53 -12.37
C ASP A 33 15.34 -3.51 -11.58
N LEU A 34 14.47 -4.03 -10.70
CA LEU A 34 13.54 -3.22 -9.93
C LEU A 34 14.23 -2.25 -8.95
N GLN A 35 15.47 -2.53 -8.54
CA GLN A 35 16.21 -1.64 -7.64
C GLN A 35 16.50 -0.28 -8.28
N LYS A 36 16.58 -0.22 -9.61
CA LYS A 36 16.75 1.04 -10.36
C LYS A 36 15.53 1.96 -10.32
N PHE A 37 14.41 1.47 -9.82
CA PHE A 37 13.15 2.18 -9.70
C PHE A 37 12.82 2.54 -8.24
N VAL A 38 13.80 2.43 -7.35
CA VAL A 38 13.70 2.93 -5.98
C VAL A 38 14.14 4.39 -5.95
N ASP A 39 13.24 5.27 -5.50
CA ASP A 39 13.57 6.65 -5.17
C ASP A 39 14.09 6.74 -3.73
N HIS A 40 15.41 6.80 -3.58
CA HIS A 40 16.09 6.85 -2.29
C HIS A 40 15.92 8.19 -1.54
N ASP A 41 15.46 9.24 -2.23
CA ASP A 41 15.18 10.54 -1.59
C ASP A 41 13.78 10.58 -0.97
N SER A 42 12.94 9.58 -1.26
CA SER A 42 11.62 9.42 -0.66
C SER A 42 11.67 8.63 0.65
N GLY A 43 10.65 8.80 1.48
CA GLY A 43 10.49 8.09 2.75
C GLY A 43 9.49 8.76 3.67
N PHE A 44 9.10 8.07 4.75
CA PHE A 44 8.21 8.65 5.76
C PHE A 44 8.88 8.76 7.11
N ILE A 45 8.61 9.88 7.79
CA ILE A 45 8.86 9.97 9.22
C ILE A 45 7.60 9.48 9.92
N VAL A 46 7.72 8.38 10.65
CA VAL A 46 6.63 7.78 11.41
C VAL A 46 6.89 7.96 12.90
N GLN A 47 5.85 8.31 13.64
CA GLN A 47 5.86 8.24 15.09
C GLN A 47 5.38 6.86 15.52
N LYS A 48 6.18 6.18 16.32
CA LYS A 48 5.85 4.86 16.88
C LYS A 48 5.99 4.93 18.39
N ASN A 49 5.15 4.20 19.11
CA ASN A 49 5.39 3.91 20.51
C ASN A 49 6.10 2.56 20.60
N LYS A 50 7.27 2.53 21.24
CA LYS A 50 7.99 1.29 21.52
C LYS A 50 8.29 1.22 23.01
N ASN A 51 7.72 0.21 23.68
CA ASN A 51 7.86 -0.02 25.12
C ASN A 51 7.48 1.21 25.97
N GLY A 52 6.39 1.90 25.63
CA GLY A 52 5.91 3.08 26.33
C GLY A 52 6.66 4.37 25.97
N LYS A 53 7.70 4.31 25.15
CA LYS A 53 8.45 5.50 24.70
C LYS A 53 8.07 5.87 23.27
N GLU A 54 7.73 7.14 23.07
CA GLU A 54 7.58 7.69 21.74
C GLU A 54 8.92 7.77 21.03
N ILE A 55 8.98 7.23 19.82
CA ILE A 55 10.11 7.31 18.92
C ILE A 55 9.67 7.86 17.58
N ARG A 56 10.54 8.64 16.95
CA ARG A 56 10.43 8.96 15.53
C ARG A 56 11.35 8.01 14.77
N ALA A 57 10.80 7.30 13.79
CA ALA A 57 11.53 6.43 12.90
C ALA A 57 11.42 6.95 11.47
N TYR A 58 12.44 6.69 10.67
CA TYR A 58 12.42 6.94 9.23
C TYR A 58 12.16 5.62 8.52
N GLU A 59 11.04 5.52 7.82
CA GLU A 59 10.71 4.40 6.96
C GLU A 59 11.25 4.66 5.56
N LEU A 60 12.14 3.76 5.13
CA LEU A 60 12.67 3.73 3.78
C LEU A 60 11.55 3.57 2.74
N PRO A 61 11.82 3.93 1.47
CA PRO A 61 10.89 3.70 0.37
C PRO A 61 10.34 2.28 0.36
N GLY A 62 9.04 2.15 0.57
CA GLY A 62 8.24 0.97 0.27
C GLY A 62 7.55 1.13 -1.09
N LEU A 63 6.78 0.11 -1.49
CA LEU A 63 6.20 0.03 -2.83
C LEU A 63 5.47 1.32 -3.24
N TRP A 64 4.53 1.79 -2.42
CA TRP A 64 3.66 2.92 -2.74
C TRP A 64 4.28 4.29 -2.46
N ASN A 65 5.40 4.35 -1.74
CA ASN A 65 6.03 5.59 -1.30
C ASN A 65 7.47 5.77 -1.79
N GLY A 66 7.88 5.03 -2.81
CA GLY A 66 9.11 5.34 -3.55
C GLY A 66 9.80 4.14 -4.19
N ALA A 67 9.50 2.90 -3.79
CA ALA A 67 10.12 1.72 -4.38
C ALA A 67 9.55 1.33 -5.77
N MET A 68 8.44 1.94 -6.18
CA MET A 68 7.86 1.82 -7.53
C MET A 68 7.98 3.13 -8.32
N ALA A 69 9.01 3.94 -8.05
CA ALA A 69 9.18 5.22 -8.74
C ALA A 69 9.35 4.99 -10.25
N LYS A 70 8.66 5.80 -11.06
CA LYS A 70 8.68 5.75 -12.54
C LYS A 70 8.11 4.45 -13.15
N TRP A 71 7.39 3.64 -12.39
CA TRP A 71 6.64 2.52 -12.97
C TRP A 71 5.51 3.02 -13.86
N ILE A 72 5.21 2.28 -14.93
CA ILE A 72 3.97 2.46 -15.68
C ILE A 72 2.87 1.73 -14.89
N THR A 73 2.07 2.49 -14.16
CA THR A 73 1.02 1.94 -13.28
C THR A 73 -0.35 2.12 -13.91
N LEU A 74 -1.13 1.04 -13.94
CA LEU A 74 -2.54 1.03 -14.34
C LEU A 74 -3.38 0.69 -13.11
N PHE A 75 -4.41 1.49 -12.85
CA PHE A 75 -5.39 1.20 -11.79
C PHE A 75 -6.62 0.56 -12.41
N VAL A 76 -7.07 -0.54 -11.81
CA VAL A 76 -8.25 -1.28 -12.23
C VAL A 76 -9.19 -1.37 -11.04
N GLU A 77 -10.42 -0.90 -11.23
CA GLU A 77 -11.48 -1.06 -10.23
C GLU A 77 -11.91 -2.53 -10.16
N VAL A 78 -12.05 -3.04 -8.95
CA VAL A 78 -12.43 -4.44 -8.69
C VAL A 78 -13.63 -4.49 -7.74
N PRO A 79 -14.46 -5.55 -7.78
CA PRO A 79 -15.56 -5.70 -6.85
C PRO A 79 -15.10 -5.68 -5.39
N LEU A 80 -15.88 -5.05 -4.51
CA LEU A 80 -15.56 -4.93 -3.08
C LEU A 80 -15.31 -6.30 -2.40
N ALA A 81 -15.97 -7.36 -2.89
CA ALA A 81 -15.80 -8.72 -2.38
C ALA A 81 -14.36 -9.26 -2.47
N THR A 82 -13.52 -8.67 -3.34
CA THR A 82 -12.10 -9.04 -3.48
C THR A 82 -11.22 -8.51 -2.33
N PHE A 83 -11.74 -7.57 -1.54
CA PHE A 83 -10.98 -6.92 -0.46
C PHE A 83 -11.61 -7.14 0.92
N ASN A 84 -11.05 -8.07 1.68
CA ASN A 84 -11.47 -8.37 3.05
C ASN A 84 -10.29 -8.18 4.03
N PRO A 85 -9.96 -6.94 4.43
CA PRO A 85 -8.81 -6.67 5.29
C PRO A 85 -9.10 -7.03 6.75
N VAL A 86 -8.08 -7.52 7.44
CA VAL A 86 -8.08 -7.75 8.90
C VAL A 86 -7.14 -6.74 9.55
N LYS A 87 -7.69 -5.75 10.24
CA LYS A 87 -6.91 -4.70 10.94
C LYS A 87 -6.89 -4.90 12.45
N THR A 88 -7.94 -5.53 12.98
CA THR A 88 -8.14 -5.84 14.39
C THR A 88 -8.55 -7.30 14.54
N VAL A 89 -8.42 -7.85 15.75
CA VAL A 89 -8.86 -9.23 16.03
C VAL A 89 -10.35 -9.41 15.72
N ASN A 90 -11.17 -8.39 15.97
CA ASN A 90 -12.62 -8.44 15.71
C ASN A 90 -12.95 -8.51 14.22
N ASP A 91 -12.06 -8.08 13.32
CA ASP A 91 -12.30 -8.23 11.88
C ASP A 91 -12.40 -9.70 11.47
N LEU A 92 -11.71 -10.61 12.19
CA LEU A 92 -11.79 -12.04 11.92
C LEU A 92 -13.18 -12.62 12.17
N LEU A 93 -14.03 -11.97 12.98
CA LEU A 93 -15.39 -12.43 13.25
C LEU A 93 -16.37 -12.15 12.10
N LYS A 94 -15.96 -11.38 11.08
CA LYS A 94 -16.78 -11.14 9.89
C LYS A 94 -16.97 -12.43 9.11
N SER A 95 -18.15 -12.61 8.52
CA SER A 95 -18.53 -13.82 7.78
C SER A 95 -17.52 -14.22 6.69
N ALA A 96 -16.86 -13.25 6.04
CA ALA A 96 -15.84 -13.50 5.02
C ALA A 96 -14.59 -14.23 5.55
N HIS A 97 -14.38 -14.26 6.87
CA HIS A 97 -13.25 -14.90 7.53
C HIS A 97 -13.65 -16.08 8.42
N GLN A 98 -14.95 -16.41 8.45
CA GLN A 98 -15.46 -17.57 9.18
C GLN A 98 -15.47 -18.82 8.29
N PRO A 99 -15.30 -20.02 8.86
CA PRO A 99 -15.51 -21.27 8.13
C PRO A 99 -16.92 -21.28 7.52
N GLN A 100 -17.05 -21.74 6.27
CA GLN A 100 -18.37 -22.01 5.71
C GLN A 100 -18.98 -23.20 6.47
N GLU A 101 -20.19 -23.02 6.99
CA GLU A 101 -20.95 -24.16 7.54
C GLU A 101 -21.24 -25.15 6.41
N LEU A 102 -20.93 -26.43 6.65
CA LEU A 102 -21.17 -27.54 5.74
C LEU A 102 -22.65 -27.84 5.55
#